data_AF-A0A1Y1IR32-F1
#
_entry.id   AF-A0A1Y1IR32-F1
#
_cell.length_a   1.000
_cell.length_b   1.000
_cell.length_c   1.000
_cell.angle_alpha   90.00
_cell.angle_beta   90.00
_cell.angle_gamma   90.00
#
_symmetry.space_group_name_H-M   'P 1'
#
loop_
_entity.id
_entity.type
_entity.pdbx_description
1 polymer ?
#
loop_
_entity_poly.entity_id
_entity_poly.type
_entity_poly.pdbx_seq_one_letter_code
_entity_poly.pdbx_strand_id
1 'polypeptide(L)'
;MRYEACQFYGLKDLDEHFFKETKAGYKPPFSKKLDFLLKVLLKGKLLDEGGVARQSHEVKMVETARGLLEDMGLAHAFDVGGASRSLLAGGLKDRLLKSELFKGRPKQVGAKTAMSERAVSEMFQIQLPAPKEGKADLDPGQFKGVINGVLEHMGLKVGKGIEVGRPRRGKGKQYESGSGKSDYKYKLDRKSVLRMAKLVKLQFCEVPRVWQHRGELEPAVRGFLNERI
;
A
#
# COMPACT_ATOMS: atom_id res chain seq x y z
N MET A 1 8.78 27.53 -7.44
CA MET A 1 7.41 26.97 -7.58
C MET A 1 6.87 26.96 -9.01
N ARG A 2 6.63 28.09 -9.70
CA ARG A 2 6.11 28.07 -11.10
C ARG A 2 7.08 27.41 -12.08
N TYR A 3 8.34 27.82 -12.05
CA TYR A 3 9.39 27.30 -12.92
C TYR A 3 9.63 25.79 -12.71
N GLU A 4 9.68 25.35 -11.45
CA GLU A 4 9.83 23.93 -11.06
C GLU A 4 8.62 23.09 -11.49
N ALA A 5 7.40 23.64 -11.45
CA ALA A 5 6.21 22.95 -11.93
C ALA A 5 6.20 22.82 -13.47
N CYS A 6 6.65 23.86 -14.21
CA CYS A 6 6.79 23.79 -15.68
C CYS A 6 7.78 22.70 -16.10
N GLN A 7 8.97 22.69 -15.48
CA GLN A 7 9.99 21.68 -15.72
C GLN A 7 9.51 20.26 -15.38
N PHE A 8 8.75 20.11 -14.28
CA PHE A 8 8.23 18.84 -13.81
C PHE A 8 7.20 18.19 -14.76
N TYR A 9 6.38 18.97 -15.47
CA TYR A 9 5.34 18.45 -16.38
C TYR A 9 5.72 18.51 -17.88
N GLY A 10 6.91 19.00 -18.23
CA GLY A 10 7.30 19.21 -19.64
C GLY A 10 6.47 20.29 -20.34
N LEU A 11 5.92 21.23 -19.57
CA LEU A 11 5.08 22.32 -20.08
C LEU A 11 5.94 23.54 -20.38
N LYS A 12 5.73 24.16 -21.56
CA LYS A 12 6.46 25.37 -21.97
C LYS A 12 5.99 26.62 -21.22
N ASP A 13 4.72 26.66 -20.82
CA ASP A 13 4.12 27.72 -20.01
C ASP A 13 2.96 27.18 -19.16
N LEU A 14 2.60 27.92 -18.10
CA LEU A 14 1.44 27.63 -17.25
C LEU A 14 0.38 28.72 -17.47
N ASP A 15 -0.68 28.42 -18.20
CA ASP A 15 -1.78 29.35 -18.45
C ASP A 15 -2.80 29.38 -17.29
N GLU A 16 -3.67 30.39 -17.28
CA GLU A 16 -4.70 30.53 -16.24
C GLU A 16 -5.73 29.39 -16.26
N HIS A 17 -5.90 28.73 -17.40
CA HIS A 17 -6.82 27.60 -17.56
C HIS A 17 -6.28 26.36 -16.81
N PHE A 18 -4.98 26.09 -16.90
CA PHE A 18 -4.28 25.07 -16.12
C PHE A 18 -4.47 25.33 -14.63
N PHE A 19 -4.31 26.56 -14.15
CA PHE A 19 -4.52 26.85 -12.73
C PHE A 19 -5.98 26.70 -12.28
N LYS A 20 -6.96 26.93 -13.15
CA LYS A 20 -8.40 26.81 -12.81
C LYS A 20 -8.88 25.36 -12.77
N GLU A 21 -8.52 24.54 -13.76
CA GLU A 21 -8.93 23.11 -13.78
C GLU A 21 -8.06 22.24 -12.86
N THR A 22 -6.78 22.59 -12.70
CA THR A 22 -5.79 21.71 -12.04
C THR A 22 -5.62 22.00 -10.53
N LYS A 23 -6.10 23.16 -10.03
CA LYS A 23 -6.13 23.49 -8.59
C LYS A 23 -6.93 22.51 -7.74
N ALA A 24 -7.92 21.81 -8.33
CA ALA A 24 -8.68 20.79 -7.62
C ALA A 24 -7.84 19.53 -7.31
N GLY A 25 -6.80 19.25 -8.10
CA GLY A 25 -5.99 18.02 -7.99
C GLY A 25 -4.59 18.20 -7.39
N TYR A 26 -4.02 19.41 -7.43
CA TYR A 26 -2.61 19.64 -7.10
C TYR A 26 -2.44 20.74 -6.06
N LYS A 27 -2.43 20.36 -4.78
CA LYS A 27 -1.91 21.20 -3.69
C LYS A 27 -0.38 21.06 -3.60
N PRO A 28 0.39 22.17 -3.57
CA PRO A 28 1.83 22.13 -3.38
C PRO A 28 2.26 21.88 -1.92
N PRO A 29 3.45 21.26 -1.71
CA PRO A 29 4.31 20.72 -2.77
C PRO A 29 4.21 19.19 -2.92
N PHE A 30 3.53 18.49 -2.01
CA PHE A 30 3.57 17.03 -1.94
C PHE A 30 2.18 16.51 -1.65
N SER A 31 1.67 15.59 -2.47
CA SER A 31 0.45 14.87 -2.09
C SER A 31 0.72 14.22 -0.73
N LYS A 32 -0.24 14.29 0.21
CA LYS A 32 -0.12 13.60 1.52
C LYS A 32 0.33 12.14 1.38
N LYS A 33 0.01 11.54 0.22
CA LYS A 33 0.40 10.19 -0.16
C LYS A 33 1.90 10.01 -0.43
N LEU A 34 2.53 11.00 -1.06
CA LEU A 34 3.97 11.02 -1.28
C LEU A 34 4.72 11.21 0.02
N ASP A 35 4.27 12.15 0.86
CA ASP A 35 4.86 12.39 2.18
C ASP A 35 4.79 11.12 3.05
N PHE A 36 3.61 10.48 3.11
CA PHE A 36 3.43 9.21 3.80
C PHE A 36 4.32 8.10 3.24
N LEU A 37 4.42 7.97 1.91
CA LEU A 37 5.32 6.98 1.29
C LEU A 37 6.79 7.23 1.64
N LEU A 38 7.26 8.48 1.66
CA LEU A 38 8.63 8.80 2.07
C LEU A 38 8.89 8.38 3.52
N LYS A 39 7.93 8.63 4.42
CA LYS A 39 7.99 8.17 5.82
C LYS A 39 8.03 6.64 5.94
N VAL A 40 7.28 5.93 5.09
CA VAL A 40 7.33 4.45 5.03
C VAL A 40 8.71 3.95 4.60
N LEU A 41 9.33 4.59 3.60
CA LEU A 41 10.64 4.21 3.08
C LEU A 41 11.81 4.49 4.04
N LEU A 42 11.70 5.51 4.89
CA LEU A 42 12.74 5.91 5.84
C LEU A 42 12.51 5.27 7.22
N LYS A 43 13.36 4.30 7.59
CA LYS A 43 13.35 3.67 8.92
C LYS A 43 14.01 4.62 9.94
N GLY A 44 13.23 5.50 10.58
CA GLY A 44 13.61 6.04 11.89
C GLY A 44 13.67 7.55 12.10
N LYS A 45 13.34 8.41 11.13
CA LYS A 45 13.11 9.85 11.38
C LYS A 45 11.92 10.34 10.59
N LEU A 46 10.84 10.68 11.30
CA LEU A 46 9.77 11.47 10.71
C LEU A 46 10.37 12.76 10.20
N LEU A 47 10.00 13.19 8.99
CA LEU A 47 10.43 14.46 8.40
C LEU A 47 9.97 15.70 9.19
N ASP A 48 9.31 15.52 10.34
CA ASP A 48 8.88 16.57 11.27
C ASP A 48 9.20 16.16 12.72
N GLU A 49 10.18 16.82 13.34
CA GLU A 49 10.60 16.61 14.74
C GLU A 49 9.69 17.31 15.79
N GLY A 50 8.61 17.97 15.38
CA GLY A 50 7.76 18.76 16.28
C GLY A 50 6.31 18.26 16.41
N GLY A 51 5.97 17.49 17.47
CA GLY A 51 4.57 17.28 17.86
C GLY A 51 4.21 15.91 18.46
N VAL A 52 4.76 15.59 19.64
CA VAL A 52 4.73 14.27 20.29
C VAL A 52 3.33 13.64 20.47
N ALA A 53 2.24 14.42 20.54
CA ALA A 53 0.90 13.86 20.76
C ALA A 53 0.12 13.46 19.48
N ARG A 54 0.39 14.09 18.32
CA ARG A 54 -0.21 13.72 17.02
C ARG A 54 0.67 12.73 16.23
N GLN A 55 1.95 12.64 16.58
CA GLN A 55 2.92 11.75 15.95
C GLN A 55 2.65 10.26 16.22
N SER A 56 1.99 9.88 17.32
CA SER A 56 1.79 8.46 17.67
C SER A 56 0.94 7.67 16.66
N HIS A 57 -0.15 8.25 16.15
CA HIS A 57 -1.00 7.60 15.16
C HIS A 57 -0.31 7.46 13.81
N GLU A 58 0.41 8.50 13.37
CA GLU A 58 1.13 8.47 12.10
C GLU A 58 2.28 7.46 12.15
N VAL A 59 3.03 7.39 13.26
CA VAL A 59 4.06 6.37 13.47
C VAL A 59 3.46 4.97 13.34
N LYS A 60 2.35 4.70 14.04
CA LYS A 60 1.68 3.39 13.98
C LYS A 60 1.18 3.06 12.57
N MET A 61 0.67 4.04 11.83
CA MET A 61 0.27 3.86 10.43
C MET A 61 1.49 3.57 9.53
N VAL A 62 2.58 4.31 9.68
CA VAL A 62 3.81 4.12 8.91
C VAL A 62 4.40 2.73 9.16
N GLU A 63 4.49 2.30 10.42
CA GLU A 63 4.94 0.96 10.81
C GLU A 63 4.04 -0.14 10.23
N THR A 64 2.72 0.05 10.29
CA THR A 64 1.76 -0.91 9.73
C THR A 64 1.89 -1.00 8.20
N ALA A 65 2.04 0.12 7.51
CA ALA A 65 2.21 0.15 6.06
C ALA A 65 3.54 -0.51 5.63
N ARG A 66 4.60 -0.30 6.41
CA ARG A 66 5.89 -0.97 6.21
C ARG A 66 5.78 -2.48 6.41
N GLY A 67 5.20 -2.92 7.53
CA GLY A 67 4.96 -4.34 7.81
C GLY A 67 4.11 -5.00 6.74
N LEU A 68 3.11 -4.31 6.19
CA LEU A 68 2.32 -4.79 5.06
C LEU A 68 3.19 -5.03 3.80
N LEU A 69 4.07 -4.09 3.43
CA LEU A 69 4.94 -4.24 2.27
C LEU A 69 5.91 -5.43 2.45
N GLU A 70 6.45 -5.59 3.66
CA GLU A 70 7.31 -6.73 4.03
C GLU A 70 6.54 -8.07 3.98
N ASP A 71 5.32 -8.10 4.50
CA ASP A 71 4.45 -9.29 4.49
C ASP A 71 4.02 -9.67 3.07
N MET A 72 3.76 -8.69 2.21
CA MET A 72 3.51 -8.91 0.78
C MET A 72 4.72 -9.57 0.10
N GLY A 73 5.93 -9.44 0.65
CA GLY A 73 7.14 -10.11 0.15
C GLY A 73 7.57 -9.62 -1.23
N LEU A 74 7.36 -8.33 -1.52
CA LEU A 74 7.92 -7.67 -2.69
C LEU A 74 9.41 -7.36 -2.47
N ALA A 75 10.20 -7.25 -3.53
CA ALA A 75 11.62 -6.92 -3.40
C ALA A 75 11.85 -5.51 -2.82
N HIS A 76 10.96 -4.58 -3.14
CA HIS A 76 10.87 -3.23 -2.59
C HIS A 76 9.50 -2.61 -2.93
N ALA A 77 9.21 -1.42 -2.39
CA ALA A 77 7.93 -0.72 -2.59
C ALA A 77 7.60 -0.32 -4.04
N PHE A 78 8.57 -0.44 -4.96
CA PHE A 78 8.43 -0.08 -6.38
C PHE A 78 8.60 -1.27 -7.33
N ASP A 79 8.52 -2.49 -6.81
CA ASP A 79 8.66 -3.71 -7.60
C ASP A 79 7.44 -3.94 -8.52
N VAL A 80 7.50 -3.37 -9.73
CA VAL A 80 6.43 -3.47 -10.75
C VAL A 80 6.35 -4.88 -11.35
N GLY A 81 7.48 -5.59 -11.42
CA GLY A 81 7.59 -6.91 -12.03
C GLY A 81 7.13 -8.03 -11.09
N GLY A 82 7.41 -7.85 -9.80
CA GLY A 82 7.13 -8.79 -8.73
C GLY A 82 5.65 -9.00 -8.47
N ALA A 83 5.37 -10.14 -7.87
CA ALA A 83 4.07 -10.48 -7.33
C ALA A 83 4.23 -10.75 -5.84
N SER A 84 3.19 -10.43 -5.08
CA SER A 84 3.15 -10.75 -3.66
C SER A 84 3.37 -12.24 -3.44
N ARG A 85 3.73 -12.60 -2.20
CA ARG A 85 3.51 -13.94 -1.67
C ARG A 85 2.07 -14.36 -1.96
N SER A 86 1.87 -15.64 -2.25
CA SER A 86 0.52 -16.13 -2.48
C SER A 86 -0.28 -16.09 -1.19
N LEU A 87 -1.58 -15.85 -1.35
CA LEU A 87 -2.50 -15.63 -0.23
C LEU A 87 -2.54 -16.85 0.69
N LEU A 88 -2.59 -18.05 0.12
CA LEU A 88 -2.66 -19.30 0.86
C LEU A 88 -1.28 -19.94 1.02
N ALA A 89 -0.69 -20.47 -0.05
CA ALA A 89 0.55 -21.26 0.04
C ALA A 89 1.75 -20.43 0.51
N GLY A 90 1.76 -19.13 0.22
CA GLY A 90 2.79 -18.18 0.64
C GLY A 90 2.54 -17.58 2.03
N GLY A 91 1.48 -17.98 2.72
CA GLY A 91 1.16 -17.55 4.09
C GLY A 91 0.79 -16.08 4.23
N LEU A 92 0.52 -15.35 3.15
CA LEU A 92 0.15 -13.93 3.22
C LEU A 92 -1.17 -13.73 3.98
N LYS A 93 -2.14 -14.65 3.83
CA LYS A 93 -3.39 -14.64 4.62
C LYS A 93 -3.08 -14.62 6.11
N ASP A 94 -2.28 -15.57 6.60
CA ASP A 94 -2.04 -15.72 8.03
C ASP A 94 -1.26 -14.55 8.61
N ARG A 95 -0.32 -13.99 7.84
CA ARG A 95 0.42 -12.77 8.20
C ARG A 95 -0.51 -11.58 8.35
N LEU A 96 -1.35 -11.32 7.35
CA LEU A 96 -2.34 -10.26 7.40
C LEU A 96 -3.28 -10.42 8.60
N LEU A 97 -3.79 -11.63 8.84
CA LEU A 97 -4.71 -11.89 9.95
C LEU A 97 -4.07 -11.76 11.34
N LYS A 98 -2.75 -11.95 11.45
CA LYS A 98 -1.98 -11.75 12.69
C LYS A 98 -1.53 -10.29 12.88
N SER A 99 -1.58 -9.46 11.83
CA SER A 99 -1.17 -8.05 11.90
C SER A 99 -2.12 -7.19 12.74
N GLU A 100 -1.60 -6.08 13.27
CA GLU A 100 -2.38 -5.06 13.99
C GLU A 100 -3.56 -4.53 13.15
N LEU A 101 -3.42 -4.54 11.81
CA LEU A 101 -4.44 -4.06 10.88
C LEU A 101 -5.75 -4.85 11.00
N PHE A 102 -5.70 -6.14 11.34
CA PHE A 102 -6.87 -7.02 11.44
C PHE A 102 -7.31 -7.26 12.89
N LYS A 103 -6.71 -6.59 13.87
CA LYS A 103 -7.20 -6.65 15.26
C LYS A 103 -8.63 -6.12 15.34
N GLY A 104 -9.47 -6.82 16.10
CA GLY A 104 -10.87 -6.45 16.27
C GLY A 104 -11.77 -6.79 15.10
N ARG A 105 -11.32 -7.51 14.05
CA ARG A 105 -12.19 -7.90 12.92
C ARG A 105 -13.40 -8.73 13.38
N PRO A 106 -14.58 -8.55 12.76
CA PRO A 106 -15.70 -9.45 12.98
C PRO A 106 -15.38 -10.84 12.44
N LYS A 107 -15.54 -11.88 13.28
CA LYS A 107 -15.31 -13.28 12.90
C LYS A 107 -16.51 -13.95 12.25
N GLN A 108 -17.71 -13.38 12.40
CA GLN A 108 -18.98 -13.91 11.89
C GLN A 108 -19.80 -12.79 11.26
N VAL A 109 -20.70 -13.16 10.37
CA VAL A 109 -21.69 -12.25 9.77
C VAL A 109 -22.54 -11.64 10.88
N GLY A 110 -22.66 -10.32 10.93
CA GLY A 110 -23.47 -9.62 11.94
C GLY A 110 -22.80 -9.43 13.31
N ALA A 111 -21.56 -9.90 13.51
CA ALA A 111 -20.84 -9.69 14.76
C ALA A 111 -20.48 -8.20 14.95
N LYS A 112 -20.87 -7.62 16.10
CA LYS A 112 -20.45 -6.28 16.50
C LYS A 112 -18.98 -6.30 16.93
N THR A 113 -18.19 -5.35 16.45
CA THR A 113 -16.81 -5.15 16.89
C THR A 113 -16.80 -4.59 18.31
N ALA A 114 -15.94 -5.14 19.18
CA ALA A 114 -15.77 -4.65 20.54
C ALA A 114 -15.15 -3.24 20.50
N MET A 115 -15.72 -2.30 21.29
CA MET A 115 -15.18 -0.95 21.44
C MET A 115 -14.00 -0.96 22.42
N SER A 116 -12.80 -1.18 21.89
CA SER A 116 -11.55 -0.78 22.55
C SER A 116 -10.78 0.13 21.60
N GLU A 117 -9.85 0.93 22.12
CA GLU A 117 -8.89 1.82 21.43
C GLU A 117 -8.94 1.82 19.89
N ARG A 118 -9.11 3.01 19.28
CA ARG A 118 -9.23 3.22 17.82
C ARG A 118 -8.36 2.22 17.03
N ALA A 119 -9.00 1.29 16.33
CA ALA A 119 -8.31 0.21 15.64
C ALA A 119 -7.41 0.78 14.54
N VAL A 120 -6.28 0.12 14.26
CA VAL A 120 -5.34 0.58 13.21
C VAL A 120 -6.04 0.68 11.85
N SER A 121 -6.97 -0.23 11.55
CA SER A 121 -7.81 -0.17 10.35
C SER A 121 -8.59 1.15 10.25
N GLU A 122 -9.11 1.67 11.35
CA GLU A 122 -9.85 2.95 11.38
C GLU A 122 -8.93 4.15 11.17
N MET A 123 -7.64 4.05 11.53
CA MET A 123 -6.64 5.07 11.20
C MET A 123 -6.44 5.18 9.69
N PHE A 124 -6.52 4.05 8.98
CA PHE A 124 -6.52 4.00 7.52
C PHE A 124 -7.90 4.27 6.87
N GLN A 125 -8.95 4.53 7.66
CA GLN A 125 -10.33 4.65 7.19
C GLN A 125 -10.86 3.36 6.53
N ILE A 126 -10.35 2.21 6.98
CA ILE A 126 -10.73 0.88 6.50
C ILE A 126 -11.76 0.29 7.47
N GLN A 127 -12.94 0.00 6.95
CA GLN A 127 -13.88 -0.87 7.64
C GLN A 127 -13.49 -2.32 7.38
N LEU A 128 -13.12 -3.05 8.44
CA LEU A 128 -12.72 -4.45 8.30
C LEU A 128 -13.92 -5.30 7.87
N PRO A 129 -13.81 -6.08 6.78
CA PRO A 129 -14.91 -6.89 6.29
C PRO A 129 -15.20 -8.07 7.22
N ALA A 130 -16.47 -8.45 7.34
CA ALA A 130 -16.87 -9.77 7.83
C ALA A 130 -16.79 -10.79 6.70
N PRO A 131 -16.63 -12.11 6.99
CA PRO A 131 -16.80 -13.15 5.98
C PRO A 131 -18.13 -13.00 5.26
N LYS A 132 -18.18 -13.28 3.95
CA LYS A 132 -19.46 -13.32 3.22
C LYS A 132 -20.33 -14.47 3.73
N GLU A 133 -21.63 -14.34 3.56
CA GLU A 133 -22.60 -15.36 3.93
C GLU A 133 -22.22 -16.72 3.32
N GLY A 134 -22.32 -17.79 4.13
CA GLY A 134 -21.90 -19.14 3.75
C GLY A 134 -20.38 -19.37 3.66
N LYS A 135 -19.53 -18.40 4.03
CA LYS A 135 -18.06 -18.57 4.08
C LYS A 135 -17.51 -18.46 5.49
N ALA A 136 -16.61 -19.38 5.85
CA ALA A 136 -15.89 -19.36 7.12
C ALA A 136 -14.74 -18.31 7.17
N ASP A 137 -14.23 -17.89 6.00
CA ASP A 137 -13.11 -16.94 5.90
C ASP A 137 -13.42 -15.81 4.92
N LEU A 138 -12.65 -14.73 5.06
CA LEU A 138 -12.56 -13.68 4.06
C LEU A 138 -12.13 -14.22 2.70
N ASP A 139 -12.76 -13.74 1.64
CA ASP A 139 -12.37 -14.06 0.28
C ASP A 139 -11.17 -13.20 -0.19
N PRO A 140 -10.47 -13.61 -1.26
CA PRO A 140 -9.32 -12.85 -1.78
C PRO A 140 -9.66 -11.39 -2.11
N GLY A 141 -10.88 -11.10 -2.59
CA GLY A 141 -11.32 -9.74 -2.88
C GLY A 141 -11.40 -8.88 -1.62
N GLN A 142 -11.84 -9.44 -0.49
CA GLN A 142 -11.88 -8.76 0.80
C GLN A 142 -10.47 -8.45 1.32
N PHE A 143 -9.52 -9.38 1.21
CA PHE A 143 -8.11 -9.11 1.53
C PHE A 143 -7.52 -8.02 0.64
N LYS A 144 -7.78 -8.09 -0.66
CA LYS A 144 -7.35 -7.06 -1.61
C LYS A 144 -7.88 -5.68 -1.23
N GLY A 145 -9.14 -5.58 -0.81
CA GLY A 145 -9.74 -4.32 -0.36
C GLY A 145 -8.99 -3.70 0.80
N VAL A 146 -8.66 -4.49 1.83
CA VAL A 146 -7.90 -4.03 2.99
C VAL A 146 -6.46 -3.64 2.61
N ILE A 147 -5.78 -4.45 1.79
CA ILE A 147 -4.43 -4.13 1.27
C ILE A 147 -4.46 -2.79 0.52
N ASN A 148 -5.42 -2.60 -0.39
CA ASN A 148 -5.56 -1.35 -1.13
C ASN A 148 -5.88 -0.16 -0.23
N GLY A 149 -6.69 -0.35 0.82
CA GLY A 149 -6.96 0.70 1.79
C GLY A 149 -5.68 1.27 2.41
N VAL A 150 -4.70 0.42 2.72
CA VAL A 150 -3.38 0.88 3.22
C VAL A 150 -2.53 1.47 2.09
N LEU A 151 -2.42 0.78 0.95
CA LEU A 151 -1.60 1.22 -0.19
C LEU A 151 -2.05 2.58 -0.75
N GLU A 152 -3.34 2.90 -0.67
CA GLU A 152 -3.88 4.17 -1.15
C GLU A 152 -3.33 5.37 -0.39
N HIS A 153 -2.96 5.22 0.88
CA HIS A 153 -2.25 6.25 1.66
C HIS A 153 -0.82 6.47 1.16
N MET A 154 -0.24 5.53 0.41
CA MET A 154 1.05 5.67 -0.26
C MET A 154 0.93 6.06 -1.74
N GLY A 155 -0.30 6.24 -2.25
CA GLY A 155 -0.53 6.44 -3.69
C GLY A 155 -0.31 5.19 -4.55
N LEU A 156 -0.20 4.04 -3.90
CA LEU A 156 -0.06 2.73 -4.51
C LEU A 156 -1.42 2.00 -4.52
N LYS A 157 -1.49 0.90 -5.26
CA LYS A 157 -2.60 -0.06 -5.21
C LYS A 157 -2.14 -1.37 -5.84
N VAL A 158 -2.84 -2.46 -5.55
CA VAL A 158 -2.71 -3.73 -6.27
C VAL A 158 -3.77 -3.90 -7.35
N GLY A 159 -3.38 -4.57 -8.43
CA GLY A 159 -4.22 -4.94 -9.57
C GLY A 159 -5.20 -6.09 -9.27
N LYS A 160 -5.72 -6.72 -10.31
CA LYS A 160 -6.57 -7.92 -10.17
C LYS A 160 -5.74 -9.06 -9.53
N GLY A 161 -6.40 -9.90 -8.73
CA GLY A 161 -5.77 -11.10 -8.18
C GLY A 161 -5.39 -12.05 -9.31
N ILE A 162 -4.19 -12.61 -9.24
CA ILE A 162 -3.65 -13.58 -10.19
C ILE A 162 -3.82 -14.95 -9.55
N GLU A 163 -4.69 -15.79 -10.10
CA GLU A 163 -4.87 -17.16 -9.62
C GLU A 163 -3.61 -17.98 -9.92
N VAL A 164 -3.03 -18.58 -8.89
CA VAL A 164 -1.79 -19.36 -8.99
C VAL A 164 -1.97 -20.83 -8.61
N GLY A 165 -3.11 -21.17 -8.03
CA GLY A 165 -3.46 -22.54 -7.71
C GLY A 165 -4.97 -22.71 -7.68
N ARG A 166 -5.47 -23.73 -8.38
CA ARG A 166 -6.88 -24.13 -8.33
C ARG A 166 -6.95 -25.57 -7.80
N PRO A 167 -7.88 -25.87 -6.88
CA PRO A 167 -8.12 -27.25 -6.49
C PRO A 167 -8.57 -28.03 -7.73
N ARG A 168 -7.93 -29.16 -8.01
CA ARG A 168 -8.37 -30.06 -9.09
C ARG A 168 -9.75 -30.60 -8.75
N ARG A 169 -10.70 -30.41 -9.66
CA ARG A 169 -12.05 -30.99 -9.55
C ARG A 169 -11.93 -32.49 -9.87
N GLY A 170 -11.95 -33.34 -8.85
CA GLY A 170 -11.93 -34.79 -9.04
C GLY A 170 -13.22 -35.26 -9.72
N LYS A 171 -13.11 -35.92 -10.87
CA LYS A 171 -14.15 -36.85 -11.37
C LYS A 171 -13.95 -38.19 -10.66
N GLY A 172 -14.31 -38.26 -9.38
CA GLY A 172 -14.33 -39.50 -8.60
C GLY A 172 -15.76 -39.84 -8.20
N LYS A 173 -16.24 -41.05 -8.54
CA LYS A 173 -17.47 -41.60 -7.97
C LYS A 173 -17.26 -41.69 -6.45
N GLN A 174 -18.24 -41.22 -5.66
CA GLN A 174 -18.22 -41.04 -4.20
C GLN A 174 -17.60 -39.71 -3.72
N TYR A 175 -18.47 -38.70 -3.65
CA TYR A 175 -18.53 -37.64 -2.63
C TYR A 175 -17.25 -37.24 -1.90
N GLU A 176 -16.34 -36.53 -2.58
CA GLU A 176 -15.71 -35.36 -1.99
C GLU A 176 -15.62 -34.29 -3.08
N SER A 177 -16.52 -33.32 -3.04
CA SER A 177 -16.39 -32.12 -3.85
C SER A 177 -15.06 -31.46 -3.47
N GLY A 178 -14.10 -31.43 -4.39
CA GLY A 178 -12.83 -30.74 -4.25
C GLY A 178 -13.07 -29.25 -3.98
N SER A 179 -13.30 -28.91 -2.72
CA SER A 179 -13.71 -27.61 -2.20
C SER A 179 -12.53 -26.83 -1.66
N GLY A 180 -11.33 -27.09 -2.19
CA GLY A 180 -10.17 -26.26 -1.88
C GLY A 180 -10.44 -24.81 -2.28
N LYS A 181 -9.76 -23.87 -1.63
CA LYS A 181 -9.81 -22.46 -2.01
C LYS A 181 -8.75 -22.22 -3.09
N SER A 182 -9.10 -21.51 -4.17
CA SER A 182 -8.11 -21.04 -5.13
C SER A 182 -7.11 -20.10 -4.44
N ASP A 183 -5.84 -20.22 -4.79
CA ASP A 183 -4.76 -19.37 -4.28
C ASP A 183 -4.48 -18.22 -5.25
N TYR A 184 -4.17 -17.05 -4.70
CA TYR A 184 -4.01 -15.82 -5.47
C TYR A 184 -2.73 -15.07 -5.06
N LYS A 185 -2.11 -14.41 -6.04
CA LYS A 185 -1.08 -13.38 -5.83
C LYS A 185 -1.61 -12.02 -6.26
N TYR A 186 -0.99 -10.95 -5.78
CA TYR A 186 -1.29 -9.58 -6.20
C TYR A 186 -0.05 -8.93 -6.79
N LYS A 187 -0.23 -8.14 -7.85
CA LYS A 187 0.82 -7.25 -8.37
C LYS A 187 0.47 -5.81 -8.07
N LEU A 188 1.47 -4.99 -7.78
CA LEU A 188 1.28 -3.56 -7.72
C LEU A 188 0.84 -3.03 -9.10
N ASP A 189 -0.07 -2.06 -9.10
CA ASP A 189 -0.51 -1.41 -10.33
C ASP A 189 0.63 -0.59 -10.92
N ARG A 190 1.06 -0.98 -12.13
CA ARG A 190 2.19 -0.37 -12.83
C ARG A 190 2.07 1.15 -12.95
N LYS A 191 0.88 1.69 -13.25
CA LYS A 191 0.69 3.12 -13.44
C LYS A 191 0.86 3.88 -12.12
N SER A 192 0.26 3.36 -11.04
CA SER A 192 0.43 3.91 -9.69
C SER A 192 1.87 3.88 -9.23
N VAL A 193 2.56 2.73 -9.40
CA VAL A 193 3.97 2.59 -8.99
C VAL A 193 4.86 3.54 -9.78
N LEU A 194 4.79 3.55 -11.11
CA LEU A 194 5.63 4.42 -11.94
C LEU A 194 5.46 5.89 -11.59
N ARG A 195 4.22 6.31 -11.29
CA ARG A 195 3.95 7.68 -10.83
C ARG A 195 4.64 7.97 -9.49
N MET A 196 4.44 7.14 -8.49
CA MET A 196 5.02 7.36 -7.15
C MET A 196 6.54 7.23 -7.16
N ALA A 197 7.08 6.32 -7.95
CA ALA A 197 8.51 6.08 -8.08
C ALA A 197 9.22 7.29 -8.72
N LYS A 198 8.65 7.88 -9.77
CA LYS A 198 9.12 9.15 -10.35
C LYS A 198 9.11 10.28 -9.32
N LEU A 199 8.02 10.42 -8.56
CA LEU A 199 7.89 11.44 -7.52
C LEU A 199 8.94 11.27 -6.43
N VAL A 200 9.12 10.06 -5.91
CA VAL A 200 10.10 9.77 -4.87
C VAL A 200 11.52 10.02 -5.36
N LYS A 201 11.84 9.64 -6.60
CA LYS A 201 13.16 9.92 -7.20
C LYS A 201 13.45 11.41 -7.28
N LEU A 202 12.47 12.21 -7.70
CA LEU A 202 12.58 13.67 -7.72
C LEU A 202 12.76 14.24 -6.31
N GLN A 203 12.08 13.68 -5.29
CA GLN A 203 12.27 14.11 -3.91
C GLN A 203 13.69 13.88 -3.42
N PHE A 204 14.25 12.71 -3.69
CA PHE A 204 15.64 12.45 -3.29
C PHE A 204 16.62 13.32 -4.10
N CYS A 205 16.41 13.56 -5.41
CA CYS A 205 17.33 14.35 -6.22
C CYS A 205 17.30 15.87 -5.94
N GLU A 206 16.12 16.45 -5.80
CA GLU A 206 15.94 17.92 -5.85
C GLU A 206 15.70 18.55 -4.48
N VAL A 207 15.43 17.76 -3.44
CA VAL A 207 15.05 18.28 -2.12
C VAL A 207 16.14 17.94 -1.09
N PRO A 208 17.00 18.91 -0.70
CA PRO A 208 18.14 18.65 0.18
C PRO A 208 17.78 17.95 1.51
N ARG A 209 16.66 18.35 2.11
CA ARG A 209 16.16 17.73 3.36
C ARG A 209 15.80 16.24 3.22
N VAL A 210 15.49 15.76 2.01
CA VAL A 210 15.19 14.34 1.75
C VAL A 210 16.45 13.63 1.28
N TRP A 211 17.27 14.29 0.46
CA TRP A 211 18.55 13.77 -0.02
C TRP A 211 19.49 13.33 1.10
N GLN A 212 19.59 14.08 2.19
CA GLN A 212 20.46 13.74 3.33
C GLN A 212 20.15 12.36 3.94
N HIS A 213 18.90 11.89 3.82
CA HIS A 213 18.46 10.59 4.34
C HIS A 213 18.59 9.46 3.31
N ARG A 214 19.12 9.73 2.11
CA ARG A 214 19.27 8.72 1.05
C ARG A 214 20.07 7.50 1.50
N GLY A 215 21.05 7.69 2.38
CA GLY A 215 21.87 6.61 2.94
C GLY A 215 21.07 5.60 3.77
N GLU A 216 19.95 6.04 4.35
CA GLU A 216 19.08 5.27 5.27
C GLU A 216 18.08 4.36 4.55
N LEU A 217 17.90 4.58 3.23
CA LEU A 217 17.01 3.76 2.41
C LEU A 217 17.55 2.34 2.25
N GLU A 218 16.64 1.37 2.13
CA GLU A 218 16.99 0.00 1.81
C GLU A 218 17.81 -0.08 0.51
N PRO A 219 18.83 -0.98 0.42
CA PRO A 219 19.70 -1.09 -0.75
C PRO A 219 18.96 -1.20 -2.08
N ALA A 220 17.87 -1.96 -2.14
CA ALA A 220 17.04 -2.10 -3.34
C ALA A 220 16.38 -0.77 -3.77
N VAL A 221 15.89 0.01 -2.79
CA VAL A 221 15.31 1.35 -3.05
C VAL A 221 16.40 2.33 -3.49
N ARG A 222 17.59 2.29 -2.88
CA ARG A 222 18.74 3.12 -3.31
C ARG A 222 19.20 2.77 -4.71
N GLY A 223 19.27 1.48 -5.05
CA GLY A 223 19.57 0.99 -6.39
C GLY A 223 18.60 1.58 -7.42
N PHE A 224 17.29 1.43 -7.18
CA PHE A 224 16.25 2.03 -8.00
C PHE A 224 16.40 3.55 -8.19
N LEU A 225 16.75 4.27 -7.12
CA LEU A 225 16.96 5.73 -7.19
C LEU A 225 18.19 6.13 -8.03
N ASN A 226 19.18 5.24 -8.17
CA ASN A 226 20.42 5.48 -8.93
C ASN A 226 20.30 5.17 -10.42
N GLU A 227 19.32 4.37 -10.84
CA GLU A 227 19.08 4.11 -12.27
C GLU A 227 18.78 5.44 -12.99
N ARG A 228 19.11 5.61 -14.28
CA ARG A 228 18.68 6.81 -15.04
C ARG A 228 17.20 6.65 -15.45
N ILE A 229 16.46 7.76 -15.52
CA ILE A 229 15.04 7.77 -15.97
C ILE A 229 14.98 7.46 -17.47
#